data_AF-A0A6J4KPT8-F1
#
_entry.id   AF-A0A6J4KPT8-F1
#
_cell.length_a   1.000
_cell.length_b   1.000
_cell.length_c   1.000
_cell.angle_alpha   90.00
_cell.angle_beta   90.00
_cell.angle_gamma   90.00
#
_symmetry.space_group_name_H-M   'P 1'
#
loop_
_entity.id
_entity.type
_entity.pdbx_description
1 polymer ?
#
loop_
_entity_poly.entity_id
_entity_poly.type
_entity_poly.pdbx_seq_one_letter_code
_entity_poly.pdbx_strand_id
1 'polypeptide(L)' 'MVLSKLRVHDLAGEFGIPADEVVQLVRAMDVPVRNHLSPLTDDQVARIRARWEREKRARAERQAAPATPARRRGAKPA' A
#
# COMPACT_ATOMS: atom_id res chain seq x y z
N MET A 1 -0.02 -19.30 -25.50
CA MET A 1 -0.61 -18.16 -24.78
C MET A 1 -0.09 -18.23 -23.34
N VAL A 2 0.89 -17.40 -22.99
CA VAL A 2 1.51 -17.47 -21.66
C VAL A 2 0.56 -16.79 -20.66
N LEU A 3 -0.21 -17.58 -19.91
CA LEU A 3 -0.83 -17.13 -18.67
C LEU A 3 0.29 -16.97 -17.63
N SER A 4 1.08 -15.90 -17.75
CA SER A 4 2.07 -15.56 -16.73
C SER A 4 1.30 -15.25 -15.45
N LYS A 5 1.31 -16.18 -14.50
CA LYS A 5 0.71 -16.00 -13.17
C LYS A 5 1.37 -14.78 -12.54
N LEU A 6 0.59 -13.72 -12.35
CA LEU A 6 1.04 -12.44 -11.82
C LEU A 6 1.58 -12.66 -10.40
N ARG A 7 2.76 -12.13 -10.09
CA ARG A 7 3.41 -12.33 -8.78
C ARG A 7 3.44 -11.01 -8.02
N VAL A 8 3.72 -11.09 -6.72
CA VAL A 8 3.82 -9.91 -5.85
C VAL A 8 4.87 -8.90 -6.36
N HIS A 9 5.99 -9.37 -6.92
CA HIS A 9 7.00 -8.48 -7.51
C HIS A 9 6.51 -7.69 -8.73
N ASP A 10 5.60 -8.26 -9.53
CA ASP A 10 5.02 -7.57 -10.68
C ASP A 10 4.10 -6.44 -10.19
N LEU A 11 3.28 -6.72 -9.17
CA LEU A 11 2.44 -5.71 -8.51
C LEU A 11 3.26 -4.60 -7.86
N ALA A 12 4.41 -4.92 -7.28
CA ALA A 12 5.30 -3.92 -6.71
C ALA A 12 5.75 -2.90 -7.77
N GLY A 13 6.10 -3.40 -8.97
CA GLY A 13 6.41 -2.57 -10.13
C GLY A 13 5.23 -1.68 -10.56
N GLU A 14 4.01 -2.23 -10.58
CA GLU A 14 2.79 -1.46 -10.90
C GLU A 14 2.48 -0.36 -9.87
N PHE A 15 2.71 -0.66 -8.58
CA PHE A 15 2.39 0.27 -7.49
C PHE A 15 3.48 1.31 -7.25
N GLY A 16 4.69 1.09 -7.74
CA GLY A 16 5.85 1.94 -7.51
C GLY A 16 6.34 1.91 -6.06
N ILE A 17 6.13 0.79 -5.36
CA ILE A 17 6.54 0.57 -3.96
C ILE A 17 7.42 -0.68 -3.85
N PRO A 18 8.26 -0.82 -2.82
CA PRO A 18 9.05 -2.02 -2.64
C PRO A 18 8.19 -3.26 -2.46
N ALA A 19 8.66 -4.41 -2.95
CA ALA A 19 7.92 -5.67 -2.87
C ALA A 19 7.60 -6.08 -1.43
N ASP A 20 8.45 -5.75 -0.46
CA ASP A 20 8.19 -5.96 0.97
C ASP A 20 6.93 -5.21 1.46
N GLU A 21 6.69 -3.97 1.01
CA GLU A 21 5.47 -3.24 1.35
C GLU A 21 4.24 -3.94 0.78
N VAL A 22 4.31 -4.46 -0.45
CA VAL A 22 3.23 -5.24 -1.04
C VAL A 22 3.00 -6.54 -0.25
N VAL A 23 4.07 -7.25 0.16
CA VAL A 23 3.94 -8.47 0.98
C VAL A 23 3.23 -8.16 2.30
N GLN A 24 3.56 -7.04 2.96
CA GLN A 24 2.87 -6.63 4.18
C GLN A 24 1.39 -6.30 3.94
N LEU A 25 1.07 -5.57 2.87
CA LEU A 25 -0.29 -5.27 2.48
C LEU A 25 -1.11 -6.55 2.25
N VAL A 26 -0.55 -7.49 1.51
CA VAL A 26 -1.19 -8.77 1.17
C VAL A 26 -1.40 -9.61 2.44
N ARG A 27 -0.42 -9.67 3.33
CA ARG A 27 -0.54 -10.34 4.64
C ARG A 27 -1.60 -9.72 5.54
N ALA A 28 -1.74 -8.40 5.53
CA ALA A 28 -2.77 -7.69 6.29
C ALA A 28 -4.21 -7.99 5.80
N MET A 29 -4.36 -8.58 4.61
CA MET A 29 -5.63 -9.05 4.07
C MET A 29 -5.83 -10.57 4.23
N ASP A 30 -5.01 -11.23 5.06
CA ASP A 30 -5.02 -12.69 5.26
C ASP A 30 -4.80 -13.49 3.95
N VAL A 31 -4.15 -12.90 2.95
CA VAL A 31 -3.80 -13.59 1.72
C VAL A 31 -2.48 -14.33 1.92
N PRO A 32 -2.45 -15.68 1.82
CA PRO A 32 -1.26 -16.46 2.11
C PRO A 32 -0.21 -16.29 1.01
N VAL A 33 0.87 -15.58 1.33
CA VAL A 33 2.06 -15.43 0.47
C VAL A 33 3.30 -15.93 1.20
N ARG A 34 4.06 -16.81 0.52
CA ARG A 34 5.33 -17.33 1.04
C ARG A 34 6.46 -16.31 0.84
N ASN A 35 6.55 -15.73 -0.35
CA ASN A 35 7.59 -14.77 -0.73
C ASN A 35 7.10 -13.86 -1.88
N HIS A 36 7.86 -12.83 -2.27
CA HIS A 36 7.53 -11.90 -3.36
C HIS A 36 7.42 -12.54 -4.76
N LEU A 37 7.91 -13.78 -4.91
CA LEU A 37 7.76 -14.59 -6.13
C LEU A 37 6.53 -15.51 -6.11
N SER A 38 5.75 -15.51 -5.02
CA SER A 38 4.53 -16.30 -4.94
C SER A 38 3.52 -15.85 -6.00
N PRO A 39 2.97 -16.78 -6.80
CA PRO A 39 1.95 -16.45 -7.77
C PRO A 39 0.66 -16.04 -7.05
N LEU A 40 -0.01 -15.04 -7.59
CA LEU A 40 -1.32 -14.57 -7.15
C LEU A 40 -2.37 -15.03 -8.16
N THR A 41 -3.56 -15.34 -7.63
CA THR A 41 -4.76 -15.57 -8.45
C THR A 41 -5.36 -14.23 -8.88
N ASP A 42 -6.10 -14.21 -9.98
CA ASP A 42 -6.73 -12.97 -10.49
C ASP A 42 -7.66 -12.31 -9.45
N ASP A 43 -8.38 -13.12 -8.68
CA ASP A 43 -9.23 -12.65 -7.58
C ASP A 43 -8.41 -11.97 -6.46
N GLN A 44 -7.27 -12.56 -6.07
CA GLN A 44 -6.37 -11.94 -5.11
C GLN A 44 -5.81 -10.62 -5.66
N VAL A 45 -5.38 -10.59 -6.92
CA VAL A 45 -4.87 -9.39 -7.58
C VAL A 45 -5.93 -8.27 -7.59
N ALA A 46 -7.16 -8.59 -7.96
CA ALA A 46 -8.26 -7.63 -7.98
C ALA A 46 -8.52 -7.04 -6.58
N ARG A 47 -8.54 -7.88 -5.54
CA ARG A 47 -8.71 -7.44 -4.14
C ARG A 47 -7.55 -6.56 -3.66
N ILE A 48 -6.30 -6.93 -3.98
CA ILE A 48 -5.11 -6.16 -3.63
C ILE A 48 -5.15 -4.78 -4.30
N ARG A 49 -5.43 -4.71 -5.60
CA ARG A 49 -5.53 -3.44 -6.34
C ARG A 49 -6.62 -2.53 -5.77
N ALA A 50 -7.81 -3.09 -5.47
CA ALA A 50 -8.89 -2.33 -4.86
C ALA A 50 -8.53 -1.78 -3.46
N ARG A 51 -7.79 -2.56 -2.66
CA ARG A 51 -7.27 -2.08 -1.37
C ARG A 51 -6.21 -1.00 -1.56
N TRP A 52 -5.28 -1.21 -2.48
CA TRP A 52 -4.18 -0.28 -2.76
C TRP A 52 -4.68 1.09 -3.21
N GLU A 53 -5.70 1.15 -4.08
CA GLU A 53 -6.27 2.44 -4.50
C GLU A 53 -6.87 3.23 -3.32
N ARG A 54 -7.46 2.54 -2.33
CA ARG A 54 -7.94 3.19 -1.09
C ARG A 54 -6.79 3.70 -0.22
N GLU A 55 -5.76 2.88 -0.02
CA GLU A 55 -4.56 3.27 0.74
C GLU A 55 -3.83 4.43 0.06
N LYS A 56 -3.72 4.40 -1.28
CA LYS A 56 -3.11 5.47 -2.08
C LYS A 56 -3.86 6.78 -1.93
N ARG A 57 -5.20 6.76 -1.95
CA ARG A 57 -6.02 7.97 -1.68
C ARG A 57 -5.81 8.48 -0.26
N ALA A 58 -5.88 7.60 0.74
CA ALA A 58 -5.65 7.99 2.14
C ALA A 58 -4.22 8.52 2.36
N ARG A 59 -3.23 7.96 1.67
CA ARG A 59 -1.83 8.42 1.71
C ARG A 59 -1.67 9.77 1.02
N ALA A 60 -2.31 9.97 -0.13
CA ALA A 60 -2.34 11.26 -0.82
C ALA A 60 -3.02 12.34 0.05
N GLU A 61 -4.13 12.04 0.71
CA GLU A 61 -4.79 12.96 1.65
C GLU A 61 -3.90 13.29 2.86
N ARG A 62 -3.22 12.30 3.44
CA ARG A 62 -2.26 12.53 4.54
C ARG A 62 -1.03 13.34 4.11
N GLN A 63 -0.61 13.25 2.85
CA GLN A 63 0.51 14.01 2.31
C GLN A 63 0.09 15.41 1.84
N ALA A 64 -1.15 15.56 1.36
CA ALA A 64 -1.73 16.82 0.90
C ALA A 64 -2.27 17.67 2.05
N ALA A 65 -2.65 17.07 3.18
CA ALA A 65 -2.82 17.79 4.43
C ALA A 65 -1.43 18.28 4.87
N PRO A 66 -1.14 19.59 4.80
CA PRO A 66 0.08 20.08 5.40
C PRO A 66 -0.03 19.72 6.87
N ALA A 67 0.98 19.03 7.40
CA ALA A 67 1.19 18.98 8.83
C ALA A 67 1.15 20.43 9.30
N THR A 68 0.03 20.86 9.85
CA THR A 68 -0.03 22.14 10.53
C THR A 68 0.93 21.92 11.70
N PRO A 69 2.11 22.58 11.74
CA PRO A 69 2.87 22.53 12.96
C PRO A 69 1.94 23.15 13.99
N ALA A 70 1.50 22.38 14.97
CA ALA A 70 0.79 22.89 16.13
C ALA A 70 1.79 23.71 16.97
N ARG A 71 2.29 24.81 16.41
CA ARG A 71 3.02 25.86 17.09
C ARG A 71 1.99 26.85 17.58
N ARG A 72 1.51 26.61 18.81
CA ARG A 72 1.13 27.63 19.82
C ARG A 72 0.25 27.00 20.92
N ARG A 73 0.90 26.40 21.92
CA ARG A 73 0.47 26.48 23.33
C ARG A 73 1.76 26.60 24.15
N GLY A 74 2.04 27.64 24.92
CA GLY A 74 1.25 28.82 25.25
C GLY A 74 2.14 30.05 25.31
N ALA A 75 1.58 31.17 24.89
CA ALA A 75 1.87 32.42 25.57
C ALA A 75 1.27 32.31 26.96
N LYS A 76 2.09 32.43 28.01
CA LYS A 76 1.62 32.97 29.29
C LYS A 76 2.09 34.43 29.32
N PRO A 77 1.16 35.40 29.33
CA PRO A 77 1.46 36.79 29.66
C PRO A 77 1.54 36.98 31.18
N ALA A 78 2.35 37.95 31.60
CA ALA A 78 2.52 38.52 32.94
C ALA A 78 3.18 37.64 34.01
#